data_AF-A0A2D8UJV1-F1
#
_entry.id   AF-A0A2D8UJV1-F1
#
_cell.length_a   1.000
_cell.length_b   1.000
_cell.length_c   1.000
_cell.angle_alpha   90.00
_cell.angle_beta   90.00
_cell.angle_gamma   90.00
#
_symmetry.space_group_name_H-M   'P 1'
#
loop_
_entity.id
_entity.type
_entity.pdbx_description
1 polymer ?
#
loop_
_entity_poly.entity_id
_entity_poly.type
_entity_poly.pdbx_seq_one_letter_code
_entity_poly.pdbx_strand_id
1 'polypeptide(L)'
;MNWYEKFTPEVKVSILEKWITLLDKNLNERFYQTFLTNHAGLFLANENCHLVIAKLKLGSELETDFVTLTDGFSNGNLFDLIEIKQPNATLFTRQGLISADFNKTIQQIRDWKRWLIDNKAWFKKYLPTTTTRVISNSHIKFRIIIGRRLGNPYEIEKRNQIADELGAEIRSFDYLTDKFKSRMFYPTAWLSDENYMYEDALANPFYKAITDAEWKKFCTSDQISTSHFYSKHVEEILRHRVYSKISKNY
;
A
#
# COMPACT_ATOMS: atom_id res chain seq x y z
N MET A 1 5.35 5.00 -23.99
CA MET A 1 6.15 6.19 -23.61
C MET A 1 7.23 5.67 -22.70
N ASN A 2 8.51 5.78 -23.06
CA ASN A 2 9.61 5.25 -22.24
C ASN A 2 9.72 6.06 -20.95
N TRP A 3 9.04 5.62 -19.89
CA TRP A 3 9.05 6.28 -18.59
C TRP A 3 10.38 6.06 -17.89
N TYR A 4 11.06 4.95 -18.19
CA TYR A 4 12.30 4.55 -17.56
C TYR A 4 13.44 5.50 -17.93
N GLU A 5 13.58 5.84 -19.22
CA GLU A 5 14.52 6.89 -19.67
C GLU A 5 14.24 8.25 -19.03
N LYS A 6 12.98 8.55 -18.73
CA LYS A 6 12.57 9.81 -18.09
C LYS A 6 12.71 9.77 -16.57
N PHE A 7 12.87 8.61 -15.97
CA PHE A 7 13.02 8.46 -14.53
C PHE A 7 14.48 8.54 -14.14
N THR A 8 15.02 9.76 -14.24
CA THR A 8 16.42 10.03 -13.91
C THR A 8 16.62 10.15 -12.40
N PRO A 9 17.87 10.08 -11.90
CA PRO A 9 18.18 10.37 -10.50
C PRO A 9 17.61 11.71 -10.02
N GLU A 10 17.62 12.74 -10.86
CA GLU A 10 17.09 14.08 -10.54
C GLU A 10 15.56 14.07 -10.34
N VAL A 11 14.85 13.24 -11.13
CA VAL A 11 13.41 12.99 -10.93
C VAL A 11 13.14 12.33 -9.60
N LYS A 12 13.92 11.30 -9.26
CA LYS A 12 13.80 10.60 -7.98
C LYS A 12 14.08 11.55 -6.80
N VAL A 13 15.14 12.35 -6.88
CA VAL A 13 15.54 13.32 -5.85
C VAL A 13 14.45 14.38 -5.65
N SER A 14 13.90 14.98 -6.71
CA SER A 14 12.85 16.00 -6.56
C SER A 14 11.58 15.46 -5.90
N ILE A 15 11.17 14.23 -6.25
CA ILE A 15 10.00 13.59 -5.60
C ILE A 15 10.29 13.34 -4.12
N LEU A 16 11.51 12.88 -3.81
CA LEU A 16 11.95 12.64 -2.44
C LEU A 16 11.99 13.93 -1.62
N GLU A 17 12.46 15.05 -2.18
CA GLU A 17 12.47 16.36 -1.52
C GLU A 17 11.05 16.87 -1.24
N LYS A 18 10.14 16.74 -2.21
CA LYS A 18 8.71 17.07 -2.01
C LYS A 18 8.11 16.24 -0.89
N TRP A 19 8.44 14.95 -0.83
CA TRP A 19 7.99 14.05 0.23
C TRP A 19 8.54 14.46 1.60
N ILE A 20 9.86 14.64 1.74
CA ILE A 20 10.49 15.02 3.01
C ILE A 20 9.94 16.36 3.50
N THR A 21 9.86 17.33 2.60
CA THR A 21 9.29 18.65 2.91
C THR A 21 7.84 18.54 3.38
N LEU A 22 7.04 17.64 2.81
CA LEU A 22 5.67 17.41 3.25
C LEU A 22 5.62 16.83 4.67
N LEU A 23 6.50 15.88 5.00
CA LEU A 23 6.54 15.25 6.31
C LEU A 23 6.82 16.23 7.45
N ASP A 24 7.46 17.36 7.17
CA ASP A 24 7.83 18.36 8.17
C ASP A 24 6.76 19.45 8.37
N LYS A 25 5.68 19.46 7.55
CA LYS A 25 4.65 20.52 7.57
C LYS A 25 3.56 20.37 8.63
N ASN A 26 3.61 19.34 9.49
CA ASN A 26 2.61 19.08 10.54
C ASN A 26 1.15 19.25 10.06
N LEU A 27 0.83 18.65 8.91
CA LEU A 27 -0.45 18.83 8.24
C LEU A 27 -1.46 17.77 8.69
N ASN A 28 -2.71 17.95 8.27
CA ASN A 28 -3.73 16.92 8.41
C ASN A 28 -3.36 15.65 7.60
N GLU A 29 -3.77 14.48 8.10
CA GLU A 29 -3.61 13.15 7.47
C GLU A 29 -3.94 13.15 5.97
N ARG A 30 -5.00 13.87 5.56
CA ARG A 30 -5.45 13.98 4.16
C ARG A 30 -4.35 14.43 3.20
N PHE A 31 -3.41 15.28 3.62
CA PHE A 31 -2.33 15.74 2.75
C PHE A 31 -1.34 14.62 2.43
N TYR A 32 -0.98 13.82 3.43
CA TYR A 32 -0.11 12.65 3.26
C TYR A 32 -0.79 11.57 2.43
N GLN A 33 -2.08 11.32 2.69
CA GLN A 33 -2.89 10.42 1.88
C GLN A 33 -2.96 10.86 0.42
N THR A 34 -3.18 12.15 0.17
CA THR A 34 -3.24 12.70 -1.20
C THR A 34 -1.91 12.53 -1.92
N PHE A 35 -0.79 12.76 -1.24
CA PHE A 35 0.53 12.54 -1.81
C PHE A 35 0.75 11.05 -2.16
N LEU A 36 0.50 10.15 -1.21
CA LEU A 36 0.67 8.71 -1.42
C LEU A 36 -0.28 8.16 -2.50
N THR A 37 -1.51 8.66 -2.59
CA THR A 37 -2.47 8.31 -3.66
C THR A 37 -1.92 8.68 -5.03
N ASN A 38 -1.34 9.88 -5.17
CA ASN A 38 -0.78 10.34 -6.44
C ASN A 38 0.56 9.67 -6.78
N HIS A 39 1.28 9.12 -5.80
CA HIS A 39 2.59 8.49 -5.99
C HIS A 39 2.61 7.02 -5.55
N ALA A 40 1.48 6.33 -5.68
CA ALA A 40 1.26 5.03 -5.07
C ALA A 40 2.25 3.96 -5.57
N GLY A 41 2.50 3.93 -6.89
CA GLY A 41 3.46 3.01 -7.48
C GLY A 41 4.91 3.26 -7.07
N LEU A 42 5.25 4.46 -6.59
CA LEU A 42 6.60 4.77 -6.09
C LEU A 42 6.78 4.35 -4.63
N PHE A 43 5.81 4.66 -3.76
CA PHE A 43 5.95 4.50 -2.30
C PHE A 43 5.38 3.19 -1.75
N LEU A 44 4.23 2.73 -2.26
CA LEU A 44 3.48 1.63 -1.66
C LEU A 44 3.75 0.29 -2.36
N ALA A 45 4.03 0.32 -3.65
CA ALA A 45 4.33 -0.86 -4.45
C ALA A 45 5.71 -1.50 -4.21
N ASN A 46 5.92 -2.64 -4.85
CA ASN A 46 7.17 -3.40 -4.90
C ASN A 46 7.34 -3.99 -6.32
N GLU A 47 8.31 -4.87 -6.53
CA GLU A 47 8.60 -5.47 -7.84
C GLU A 47 7.46 -6.33 -8.41
N ASN A 48 6.65 -6.97 -7.56
CA ASN A 48 5.53 -7.83 -7.93
C ASN A 48 4.18 -7.20 -7.55
N CYS A 49 4.15 -5.89 -7.33
CA CYS A 49 2.95 -5.13 -6.95
C CYS A 49 2.82 -3.91 -7.86
N HIS A 50 1.88 -3.97 -8.79
CA HIS A 50 1.60 -2.93 -9.78
C HIS A 50 0.20 -2.30 -9.61
N LEU A 51 -0.48 -2.58 -8.49
CA LEU A 51 -1.78 -2.02 -8.19
C LEU A 51 -1.85 -1.62 -6.71
N VAL A 52 -2.41 -0.43 -6.47
CA VAL A 52 -2.72 0.07 -5.14
C VAL A 52 -4.14 0.60 -5.18
N ILE A 53 -4.94 0.24 -4.19
CA ILE A 53 -6.32 0.68 -4.01
C ILE A 53 -6.33 1.67 -2.86
N ALA A 54 -6.94 2.83 -3.03
CA ALA A 54 -7.15 3.82 -1.98
C ALA A 54 -8.57 3.71 -1.44
N LYS A 55 -8.73 3.87 -0.13
CA LYS A 55 -10.04 3.96 0.53
C LYS A 55 -10.98 2.78 0.28
N LEU A 56 -10.44 1.56 0.23
CA LEU A 56 -11.26 0.34 0.08
C LEU A 56 -12.22 0.22 1.28
N LYS A 57 -13.52 0.17 0.99
CA LYS A 57 -14.55 0.10 2.03
C LYS A 57 -14.87 -1.34 2.41
N LEU A 58 -14.68 -1.66 3.69
CA LEU A 58 -15.06 -2.91 4.33
C LEU A 58 -16.48 -2.77 4.89
N GLY A 59 -17.49 -2.93 4.02
CA GLY A 59 -18.88 -2.66 4.37
C GLY A 59 -19.19 -1.16 4.38
N SER A 60 -20.11 -0.74 5.24
CA SER A 60 -20.55 0.67 5.36
C SER A 60 -19.77 1.46 6.41
N GLU A 61 -19.10 0.79 7.36
CA GLU A 61 -18.58 1.42 8.58
C GLU A 61 -17.06 1.49 8.63
N LEU A 62 -16.37 0.67 7.85
CA LEU A 62 -14.92 0.53 7.88
C LEU A 62 -14.32 0.86 6.52
N GLU A 63 -13.16 1.51 6.54
CA GLU A 63 -12.43 1.93 5.36
C GLU A 63 -10.93 1.82 5.63
N THR A 64 -10.17 1.28 4.68
CA THR A 64 -8.70 1.23 4.73
C THR A 64 -8.10 2.46 4.08
N ASP A 65 -6.93 2.95 4.49
CA ASP A 65 -6.29 4.01 3.71
C ASP A 65 -5.76 3.52 2.36
N PHE A 66 -5.06 2.38 2.36
CA PHE A 66 -4.58 1.74 1.14
C PHE A 66 -4.64 0.22 1.23
N VAL A 67 -4.76 -0.41 0.07
CA VAL A 67 -4.52 -1.84 -0.11
C VAL A 67 -3.54 -2.04 -1.25
N THR A 68 -2.47 -2.79 -1.03
CA THR A 68 -1.57 -3.22 -2.11
C THR A 68 -1.86 -4.66 -2.50
N LEU A 69 -1.70 -4.98 -3.79
CA LEU A 69 -1.85 -6.34 -4.32
C LEU A 69 -0.50 -6.81 -4.85
N THR A 70 0.12 -7.75 -4.15
CA THR A 70 1.33 -8.42 -4.65
C THR A 70 0.93 -9.75 -5.28
N ASP A 71 1.40 -10.01 -6.50
CA ASP A 71 1.20 -11.31 -7.14
C ASP A 71 2.14 -12.33 -6.49
N GLY A 72 1.55 -13.34 -5.86
CA GLY A 72 2.28 -14.46 -5.27
C GLY A 72 2.45 -15.63 -6.24
N PHE A 73 2.20 -15.42 -7.54
CA PHE A 73 2.24 -16.46 -8.56
C PHE A 73 1.37 -17.64 -8.16
N SER A 74 1.91 -18.87 -8.21
CA SER A 74 1.19 -20.09 -7.84
C SER A 74 0.75 -20.14 -6.38
N ASN A 75 1.40 -19.39 -5.47
CA ASN A 75 0.98 -19.30 -4.07
C ASN A 75 -0.35 -18.54 -3.93
N GLY A 76 -0.60 -17.60 -4.84
CA GLY A 76 -1.81 -16.78 -4.87
C GLY A 76 -1.58 -15.34 -4.40
N ASN A 77 -2.56 -14.49 -4.67
CA ASN A 77 -2.46 -13.04 -4.44
C ASN A 77 -2.27 -12.72 -2.96
N LEU A 78 -1.39 -11.76 -2.65
CA LEU A 78 -1.20 -11.25 -1.30
C LEU A 78 -1.70 -9.82 -1.23
N PHE A 79 -2.56 -9.54 -0.25
CA PHE A 79 -3.07 -8.20 0.00
C PHE A 79 -2.45 -7.63 1.26
N ASP A 80 -2.10 -6.35 1.23
CA ASP A 80 -1.58 -5.63 2.39
C ASP A 80 -2.48 -4.44 2.68
N LEU A 81 -3.27 -4.51 3.76
CA LEU A 81 -4.19 -3.48 4.20
C LEU A 81 -3.44 -2.51 5.11
N ILE A 82 -3.38 -1.24 4.70
CA ILE A 82 -2.56 -0.21 5.30
C ILE A 82 -3.46 0.86 5.91
N GLU A 83 -3.26 1.14 7.19
CA GLU A 83 -3.74 2.36 7.87
C GLU A 83 -2.58 3.34 8.00
N ILE A 84 -2.83 4.61 7.72
CA ILE A 84 -1.88 5.69 7.98
C ILE A 84 -2.42 6.65 9.04
N LYS A 85 -1.52 7.29 9.77
CA LYS A 85 -1.81 8.44 10.66
C LYS A 85 -0.88 9.60 10.31
N GLN A 86 -0.85 10.69 11.08
CA GLN A 86 0.09 11.77 10.75
C GLN A 86 1.55 11.42 11.12
N PRO A 87 2.55 11.97 10.42
CA PRO A 87 3.97 11.81 10.76
C PRO A 87 4.33 12.39 12.13
N ASN A 88 3.59 13.37 12.64
CA ASN A 88 3.81 13.97 13.96
C ASN A 88 3.07 13.24 15.09
N ALA A 89 2.27 12.20 14.79
CA ALA A 89 1.63 11.40 15.81
C ALA A 89 2.68 10.63 16.63
N THR A 90 2.54 10.63 17.95
CA THR A 90 3.40 9.83 18.83
C THR A 90 2.75 8.48 19.10
N LEU A 91 3.55 7.43 19.25
CA LEU A 91 3.06 6.10 19.61
C LEU A 91 2.79 6.01 21.11
N PHE A 92 3.61 6.68 21.91
CA PHE A 92 3.54 6.65 23.36
C PHE A 92 3.40 8.06 23.95
N THR A 93 2.77 8.13 25.12
CA THR A 93 2.73 9.34 25.95
C THR A 93 4.06 9.52 26.68
N ARG A 94 4.26 10.67 27.33
CA ARG A 94 5.46 10.91 28.17
C ARG A 94 5.60 9.90 29.31
N GLN A 95 4.51 9.28 29.74
CA GLN A 95 4.47 8.23 30.76
C GLN A 95 4.72 6.82 30.18
N GLY A 96 5.02 6.72 28.88
CA GLY A 96 5.24 5.45 28.19
C GLY A 96 3.96 4.65 27.91
N LEU A 97 2.77 5.22 28.10
CA LEU A 97 1.49 4.58 27.77
C LEU A 97 1.20 4.71 26.27
N ILE A 98 0.40 3.81 25.69
CA ILE A 98 -0.02 3.92 24.29
C ILE A 98 -0.82 5.24 24.11
N SER A 99 -0.49 6.00 23.06
CA SER A 99 -1.20 7.25 22.75
C SER A 99 -2.62 6.97 22.24
N ALA A 100 -3.50 7.96 22.32
CA ALA A 100 -4.88 7.82 21.86
C ALA A 100 -4.96 7.48 20.36
N ASP A 101 -4.16 8.14 19.52
CA ASP A 101 -4.15 7.90 18.08
C ASP A 101 -3.60 6.52 17.73
N PHE A 102 -2.55 6.08 18.42
CA PHE A 102 -2.01 4.75 18.20
C PHE A 102 -2.99 3.66 18.67
N ASN A 103 -3.66 3.86 19.81
CA ASN A 103 -4.68 2.94 20.30
C ASN A 103 -5.88 2.81 19.34
N LYS A 104 -6.38 3.94 18.80
CA LYS A 104 -7.43 3.93 17.77
C LYS A 104 -7.01 3.15 16.53
N THR A 105 -5.75 3.32 16.11
CA THR A 105 -5.22 2.65 14.93
C THR A 105 -5.09 1.14 15.14
N ILE A 106 -4.65 0.71 16.33
CA ILE A 106 -4.65 -0.71 16.73
C ILE A 106 -6.09 -1.27 16.68
N GLN A 107 -7.07 -0.51 17.16
CA GLN A 107 -8.47 -0.92 17.12
C GLN A 107 -8.99 -1.07 15.69
N GLN A 108 -8.68 -0.13 14.78
CA GLN A 108 -9.05 -0.23 13.36
C GLN A 108 -8.54 -1.53 12.72
N ILE A 109 -7.29 -1.93 12.98
CA ILE A 109 -6.75 -3.20 12.48
C ILE A 109 -7.53 -4.41 13.03
N ARG A 110 -7.89 -4.40 14.32
CA ARG A 110 -8.71 -5.47 14.93
C ARG A 110 -10.10 -5.53 14.30
N ASP A 111 -10.72 -4.39 14.05
CA ASP A 111 -12.03 -4.29 13.45
C ASP A 111 -12.02 -4.80 12.01
N TRP A 112 -11.02 -4.44 11.21
CA TRP A 112 -10.85 -5.00 9.86
C TRP A 112 -10.67 -6.51 9.88
N LYS A 113 -9.85 -7.03 10.80
CA LYS A 113 -9.64 -8.48 10.95
C LYS A 113 -10.95 -9.20 11.26
N ARG A 114 -11.69 -8.70 12.26
CA ARG A 114 -12.98 -9.28 12.66
C ARG A 114 -13.98 -9.22 11.52
N TRP A 115 -14.07 -8.08 10.85
CA TRP A 115 -15.00 -7.88 9.75
C TRP A 115 -14.71 -8.82 8.58
N LEU A 116 -13.44 -9.01 8.19
CA LEU A 116 -13.05 -9.95 7.12
C LEU A 116 -13.35 -11.42 7.48
N ILE A 117 -13.20 -11.80 8.76
CA ILE A 117 -13.55 -13.14 9.25
C ILE A 117 -15.06 -13.39 9.09
N ASP A 118 -15.87 -12.39 9.42
CA ASP A 118 -17.33 -12.49 9.41
C ASP A 118 -17.91 -12.35 8.00
N ASN A 119 -17.22 -11.66 7.07
CA ASN A 119 -17.71 -11.32 5.73
C ASN A 119 -16.97 -12.06 4.61
N LYS A 120 -16.86 -13.39 4.70
CA LYS A 120 -16.09 -14.22 3.74
C LYS A 120 -16.54 -14.07 2.28
N ALA A 121 -17.83 -13.89 2.02
CA ALA A 121 -18.32 -13.71 0.65
C ALA A 121 -17.81 -12.39 0.04
N TRP A 122 -17.84 -11.32 0.83
CA TRP A 122 -17.25 -10.04 0.43
C TRP A 122 -15.74 -10.18 0.22
N PHE A 123 -15.04 -10.83 1.15
CA PHE A 123 -13.60 -11.08 1.05
C PHE A 123 -13.29 -11.78 -0.27
N LYS A 124 -13.88 -12.95 -0.56
CA LYS A 124 -13.62 -13.70 -1.80
C LYS A 124 -13.83 -12.86 -3.06
N LYS A 125 -14.82 -11.96 -3.04
CA LYS A 125 -15.13 -11.10 -4.19
C LYS A 125 -14.12 -9.98 -4.39
N TYR A 126 -13.74 -9.26 -3.33
CA TYR A 126 -12.99 -8.01 -3.44
C TYR A 126 -11.52 -8.10 -2.99
N LEU A 127 -11.12 -9.20 -2.37
CA LEU A 127 -9.73 -9.55 -2.06
C LEU A 127 -9.45 -11.00 -2.51
N PRO A 128 -9.62 -11.31 -3.81
CA PRO A 128 -9.56 -12.67 -4.32
C PRO A 128 -8.16 -13.26 -4.15
N THR A 129 -8.07 -14.28 -3.32
CA THR A 129 -6.85 -15.04 -3.02
C THR A 129 -7.22 -16.50 -2.72
N THR A 130 -6.23 -17.37 -2.56
CA THR A 130 -6.39 -18.82 -2.40
C THR A 130 -7.00 -19.22 -1.05
N THR A 131 -7.05 -18.30 -0.08
CA THR A 131 -7.56 -18.55 1.27
C THR A 131 -8.26 -17.33 1.86
N THR A 132 -9.37 -17.54 2.58
CA THR A 132 -10.03 -16.46 3.35
C THR A 132 -9.62 -16.46 4.82
N ARG A 133 -8.51 -17.11 5.17
CA ARG A 133 -7.96 -17.04 6.53
C ARG A 133 -7.36 -15.65 6.74
N VAL A 134 -7.62 -15.06 7.91
CA VAL A 134 -7.19 -13.70 8.27
C VAL A 134 -6.09 -13.69 9.34
N ILE A 135 -6.12 -14.65 10.26
CA ILE A 135 -5.20 -14.67 11.42
C ILE A 135 -3.94 -15.50 11.12
N SER A 136 -4.11 -16.79 10.82
CA SER A 136 -3.00 -17.70 10.56
C SER A 136 -3.03 -18.24 9.13
N ASN A 137 -1.85 -18.42 8.52
CA ASN A 137 -1.71 -18.83 7.12
C ASN A 137 -2.58 -17.96 6.20
N SER A 138 -2.48 -16.66 6.43
CA SER A 138 -3.27 -15.61 5.79
C SER A 138 -2.53 -15.07 4.58
N HIS A 139 -3.28 -14.77 3.52
CA HIS A 139 -2.80 -14.01 2.36
C HIS A 139 -3.07 -12.51 2.52
N ILE A 140 -3.53 -12.11 3.70
CA ILE A 140 -3.74 -10.74 4.11
C ILE A 140 -2.68 -10.36 5.13
N LYS A 141 -1.98 -9.28 4.83
CA LYS A 141 -1.10 -8.54 5.75
C LYS A 141 -1.81 -7.26 6.19
N PHE A 142 -1.43 -6.79 7.37
CA PHE A 142 -1.90 -5.55 7.94
C PHE A 142 -0.70 -4.69 8.26
N ARG A 143 -0.74 -3.41 7.93
CA ARG A 143 0.33 -2.46 8.25
C ARG A 143 -0.24 -1.16 8.79
N ILE A 144 0.42 -0.63 9.81
CA ILE A 144 0.22 0.72 10.33
C ILE A 144 1.43 1.57 9.94
N ILE A 145 1.18 2.76 9.39
CA ILE A 145 2.20 3.79 9.14
C ILE A 145 1.88 5.03 9.97
N ILE A 146 2.63 5.23 11.05
CA ILE A 146 2.34 6.27 12.05
C ILE A 146 3.63 6.90 12.57
N GLY A 147 3.63 8.22 12.72
CA GLY A 147 4.73 8.94 13.37
C GLY A 147 6.04 8.99 12.56
N ARG A 148 7.06 9.60 13.17
CA ARG A 148 8.46 9.54 12.72
C ARG A 148 9.23 8.44 13.45
N ARG A 149 10.45 8.17 13.00
CA ARG A 149 11.37 7.19 13.57
C ARG A 149 11.57 7.44 15.07
N LEU A 150 11.37 6.39 15.86
CA LEU A 150 11.69 6.39 17.29
C LEU A 150 13.21 6.35 17.48
N GLY A 151 13.70 7.17 18.41
CA GLY A 151 15.10 7.13 18.85
C GLY A 151 15.33 6.26 20.10
N ASN A 152 14.28 5.98 20.87
CA ASN A 152 14.38 5.23 22.13
C ASN A 152 14.29 3.71 21.88
N PRO A 153 15.32 2.91 22.21
CA PRO A 153 15.32 1.46 22.03
C PRO A 153 14.16 0.74 22.73
N TYR A 154 13.78 1.18 23.93
CA TYR A 154 12.69 0.57 24.69
C TYR A 154 11.33 0.77 23.99
N GLU A 155 11.08 1.96 23.44
CA GLU A 155 9.86 2.21 22.66
C GLU A 155 9.84 1.44 21.35
N ILE A 156 11.01 1.22 20.72
CA ILE A 156 11.14 0.38 19.52
C ILE A 156 10.77 -1.06 19.84
N GLU A 157 11.30 -1.63 20.93
CA GLU A 157 10.97 -2.98 21.39
C GLU A 157 9.48 -3.10 21.74
N LYS A 158 8.96 -2.15 22.52
CA LYS A 158 7.53 -2.11 22.87
C LYS A 158 6.62 -2.04 21.65
N ARG A 159 6.96 -1.23 20.63
CA ARG A 159 6.23 -1.20 19.36
C ARG A 159 6.29 -2.56 18.65
N ASN A 160 7.44 -3.23 18.64
CA ASN A 160 7.58 -4.55 18.01
C ASN A 160 6.73 -5.59 18.73
N GLN A 161 6.72 -5.61 20.06
CA GLN A 161 5.84 -6.48 20.83
C GLN A 161 4.37 -6.27 20.45
N ILE A 162 3.91 -5.00 20.40
CA ILE A 162 2.53 -4.69 20.00
C ILE A 162 2.25 -5.13 18.55
N ALA A 163 3.22 -4.96 17.64
CA ALA A 163 3.11 -5.39 16.25
C ALA A 163 2.92 -6.91 16.13
N ASP A 164 3.69 -7.68 16.90
CA ASP A 164 3.64 -9.15 16.93
C ASP A 164 2.32 -9.64 17.54
N GLU A 165 1.90 -9.08 18.68
CA GLU A 165 0.61 -9.40 19.33
C GLU A 165 -0.58 -9.05 18.44
N LEU A 166 -0.50 -7.92 17.73
CA LEU A 166 -1.54 -7.50 16.80
C LEU A 166 -1.53 -8.35 15.53
N GLY A 167 -0.41 -9.00 15.18
CA GLY A 167 -0.20 -9.64 13.89
C GLY A 167 -0.27 -8.64 12.73
N ALA A 168 0.41 -7.50 12.87
CA ALA A 168 0.47 -6.43 11.89
C ALA A 168 1.84 -5.73 11.93
N GLU A 169 2.32 -5.24 10.79
CA GLU A 169 3.54 -4.43 10.77
C GLU A 169 3.26 -3.01 11.28
N ILE A 170 4.15 -2.46 12.11
CA ILE A 170 4.07 -1.07 12.56
C ILE A 170 5.34 -0.36 12.11
N ARG A 171 5.17 0.66 11.27
CA ARG A 171 6.25 1.41 10.61
C ARG A 171 6.02 2.92 10.78
N SER A 172 7.10 3.69 10.68
CA SER A 172 7.01 5.15 10.62
C SER A 172 6.95 5.65 9.18
N PHE A 173 6.67 6.93 8.98
CA PHE A 173 6.77 7.53 7.64
C PHE A 173 8.19 7.48 7.06
N ASP A 174 9.22 7.45 7.92
CA ASP A 174 10.61 7.29 7.49
C ASP A 174 10.87 5.93 6.82
N TYR A 175 10.11 4.89 7.15
CA TYR A 175 10.20 3.60 6.43
C TYR A 175 9.85 3.75 4.94
N LEU A 176 8.83 4.54 4.61
CA LEU A 176 8.48 4.83 3.22
C LEU A 176 9.58 5.65 2.52
N THR A 177 10.19 6.60 3.25
CA THR A 177 11.35 7.37 2.77
C THR A 177 12.53 6.44 2.45
N ASP A 178 12.88 5.54 3.36
CA ASP A 178 14.00 4.62 3.22
C ASP A 178 13.75 3.64 2.07
N LYS A 179 12.53 3.08 1.98
CA LYS A 179 12.13 2.21 0.87
C LYS A 179 12.22 2.93 -0.47
N PHE A 180 11.72 4.16 -0.57
CA PHE A 180 11.80 4.90 -1.83
C PHE A 180 13.26 5.21 -2.22
N LYS A 181 14.10 5.58 -1.25
CA LYS A 181 15.54 5.81 -1.46
C LYS A 181 16.24 4.57 -2.01
N SER A 182 16.06 3.41 -1.37
CA SER A 182 16.77 2.18 -1.74
C SER A 182 16.17 1.45 -2.94
N ARG A 183 14.89 1.71 -3.27
CA ARG A 183 14.21 1.00 -4.35
C ARG A 183 14.87 1.25 -5.71
N MET A 184 15.24 0.16 -6.35
CA MET A 184 15.52 0.11 -7.78
C MET A 184 14.21 -0.07 -8.54
N PHE A 185 14.13 0.59 -9.68
CA PHE A 185 13.01 0.46 -10.61
C PHE A 185 13.55 -0.22 -11.87
N TYR A 186 12.75 -1.09 -12.46
CA TYR A 186 13.11 -1.82 -13.65
C TYR A 186 12.14 -1.44 -14.77
N PRO A 187 12.59 -1.37 -16.03
CA PRO A 187 11.74 -1.04 -17.17
C PRO A 187 10.73 -2.14 -17.50
N THR A 188 10.77 -3.26 -16.80
CA THR A 188 10.05 -4.48 -17.16
C THR A 188 9.40 -5.07 -15.91
N ALA A 189 8.13 -5.45 -16.03
CA ALA A 189 7.41 -6.17 -14.99
C ALA A 189 7.60 -7.66 -15.22
N TRP A 190 7.93 -8.40 -14.16
CA TRP A 190 8.16 -9.85 -14.24
C TRP A 190 6.82 -10.58 -14.19
N LEU A 191 6.25 -10.83 -15.36
CA LEU A 191 5.00 -11.57 -15.50
C LEU A 191 5.26 -13.07 -15.64
N SER A 192 4.28 -13.88 -15.25
CA SER A 192 4.34 -15.34 -15.39
C SER A 192 4.02 -15.87 -16.78
N ASP A 193 3.63 -15.00 -17.70
CA ASP A 193 3.31 -15.33 -19.09
C ASP A 193 4.33 -14.63 -19.98
N GLU A 194 4.79 -15.27 -21.05
CA GLU A 194 5.85 -14.78 -21.96
C GLU A 194 5.38 -13.60 -22.85
N ASN A 195 4.22 -13.02 -22.57
CA ASN A 195 3.67 -11.92 -23.34
C ASN A 195 4.29 -10.57 -22.92
N TYR A 196 5.44 -10.26 -23.53
CA TYR A 196 6.24 -9.06 -23.30
C TYR A 196 5.53 -7.73 -23.66
N MET A 197 4.35 -7.77 -24.29
CA MET A 197 3.73 -6.59 -24.91
C MET A 197 3.38 -5.46 -23.92
N TYR A 198 3.18 -5.79 -22.64
CA TYR A 198 2.68 -4.84 -21.63
C TYR A 198 3.62 -4.61 -20.44
N GLU A 199 4.76 -5.29 -20.40
CA GLU A 199 5.63 -5.30 -19.23
C GLU A 199 6.14 -3.91 -18.86
N ASP A 200 6.49 -3.08 -19.85
CA ASP A 200 6.94 -1.69 -19.63
C ASP A 200 5.84 -0.79 -19.06
N ALA A 201 4.64 -0.85 -19.66
CA ALA A 201 3.51 -0.05 -19.20
C ALA A 201 3.06 -0.47 -17.80
N LEU A 202 3.15 -1.78 -17.48
CA LEU A 202 2.81 -2.30 -16.17
C LEU A 202 3.87 -1.92 -15.11
N ALA A 203 5.15 -1.97 -15.47
CA ALA A 203 6.29 -1.63 -14.62
C ALA A 203 6.33 -0.15 -14.23
N ASN A 204 5.75 0.73 -15.06
CA ASN A 204 5.74 2.17 -14.83
C ASN A 204 5.21 2.54 -13.42
N PRO A 205 6.07 3.03 -12.50
CA PRO A 205 5.71 3.23 -11.12
C PRO A 205 4.98 4.56 -10.86
N PHE A 206 4.79 5.39 -11.88
CA PHE A 206 4.13 6.69 -11.74
C PHE A 206 2.61 6.59 -11.64
N TYR A 207 2.04 5.38 -11.60
CA TYR A 207 0.60 5.21 -11.44
C TYR A 207 0.10 5.72 -10.08
N LYS A 208 -1.13 6.21 -10.10
CA LYS A 208 -1.90 6.59 -8.92
C LYS A 208 -2.64 5.37 -8.36
N ALA A 209 -2.98 5.41 -7.08
CA ALA A 209 -3.90 4.43 -6.52
C ALA A 209 -5.28 4.56 -7.18
N ILE A 210 -5.93 3.42 -7.46
CA ILE A 210 -7.32 3.38 -7.92
C ILE A 210 -8.27 3.53 -6.72
N THR A 211 -9.48 3.99 -6.96
CA THR A 211 -10.52 4.15 -5.94
C THR A 211 -11.23 2.83 -5.60
N ASP A 212 -11.91 2.78 -4.45
CA ASP A 212 -12.84 1.70 -4.09
C ASP A 212 -13.85 1.39 -5.20
N ALA A 213 -14.41 2.41 -5.85
CA ALA A 213 -15.42 2.24 -6.89
C ALA A 213 -14.83 1.59 -8.16
N GLU A 214 -13.66 2.05 -8.59
CA GLU A 214 -12.94 1.45 -9.73
C GLU A 214 -12.56 0.00 -9.44
N TRP A 215 -12.06 -0.28 -8.24
CA TRP A 215 -11.72 -1.63 -7.82
C TRP A 215 -12.95 -2.55 -7.77
N LYS A 216 -14.05 -2.13 -7.16
CA LYS A 216 -15.27 -2.94 -7.08
C LYS A 216 -15.91 -3.19 -8.44
N LYS A 217 -15.80 -2.21 -9.36
CA LYS A 217 -16.21 -2.37 -10.76
C LYS A 217 -15.37 -3.44 -11.43
N PHE A 218 -14.04 -3.35 -11.30
CA PHE A 218 -13.09 -4.35 -11.79
C PHE A 218 -13.40 -5.76 -11.24
N CYS A 219 -13.72 -5.90 -9.95
CA CYS A 219 -14.12 -7.19 -9.36
C CYS A 219 -15.49 -7.73 -9.78
N THR A 220 -16.30 -6.92 -10.46
CA THR A 220 -17.66 -7.32 -10.86
C THR A 220 -17.74 -7.55 -12.36
N SER A 221 -16.89 -6.92 -13.17
CA SER A 221 -16.85 -7.12 -14.62
C SER A 221 -16.24 -8.47 -15.01
N ASP A 222 -15.29 -8.98 -14.22
CA ASP A 222 -14.48 -10.14 -14.61
C ASP A 222 -14.31 -11.15 -13.47
N GLN A 223 -14.10 -12.42 -13.83
CA GLN A 223 -13.67 -13.42 -12.86
C GLN A 223 -12.21 -13.16 -12.47
N ILE A 224 -12.00 -12.48 -11.34
CA ILE A 224 -10.63 -12.21 -10.88
C ILE A 224 -9.91 -13.51 -10.53
N SER A 225 -8.68 -13.62 -11.02
CA SER A 225 -7.80 -14.75 -10.71
C SER A 225 -7.21 -14.61 -9.31
N THR A 226 -7.19 -15.72 -8.57
CA THR A 226 -6.59 -15.80 -7.23
C THR A 226 -5.07 -15.97 -7.25
N SER A 227 -4.48 -16.17 -8.43
CA SER A 227 -3.04 -16.36 -8.71
C SER A 227 -2.68 -15.79 -10.07
N HIS A 228 -1.41 -15.45 -10.31
CA HIS A 228 -0.97 -14.89 -11.60
C HIS A 228 -1.82 -13.69 -12.03
N PHE A 229 -2.16 -12.84 -11.05
CA PHE A 229 -3.12 -11.76 -11.20
C PHE A 229 -2.72 -10.81 -12.32
N TYR A 230 -1.45 -10.37 -12.35
CA TYR A 230 -1.07 -9.36 -13.33
C TYR A 230 -1.04 -9.93 -14.75
N SER A 231 -0.53 -11.15 -14.95
CA SER A 231 -0.54 -11.80 -16.27
C SER A 231 -1.95 -11.95 -16.84
N LYS A 232 -2.95 -12.22 -15.99
CA LYS A 232 -4.33 -12.44 -16.44
C LYS A 232 -5.17 -11.18 -16.55
N HIS A 233 -4.75 -10.08 -15.94
CA HIS A 233 -5.56 -8.86 -15.82
C HIS A 233 -4.85 -7.59 -16.31
N VAL A 234 -3.68 -7.70 -16.93
CA VAL A 234 -2.85 -6.54 -17.34
C VAL A 234 -3.60 -5.55 -18.22
N GLU A 235 -4.36 -6.03 -19.22
CA GLU A 235 -5.09 -5.14 -20.13
C GLU A 235 -6.09 -4.27 -19.38
N GLU A 236 -6.91 -4.89 -18.53
CA GLU A 236 -7.95 -4.19 -17.78
C GLU A 236 -7.33 -3.23 -16.74
N ILE A 237 -6.24 -3.64 -16.08
CA ILE A 237 -5.48 -2.75 -15.18
C ILE A 237 -4.99 -1.51 -15.94
N LEU A 238 -4.42 -1.69 -17.13
CA LEU A 238 -3.89 -0.59 -17.92
C LEU A 238 -4.99 0.33 -18.47
N ARG A 239 -6.20 -0.17 -18.75
CA ARG A 239 -7.35 0.65 -19.17
C ARG A 239 -7.79 1.64 -18.12
N HIS A 240 -7.74 1.28 -16.83
CA HIS A 240 -8.12 2.16 -15.71
C HIS A 240 -6.92 2.91 -15.10
N ARG A 241 -5.72 2.74 -15.65
CA ARG A 241 -4.51 3.29 -15.05
C ARG A 241 -4.39 4.79 -15.29
N VAL A 242 -4.35 5.54 -14.20
CA VAL A 242 -4.03 6.97 -14.21
C VAL A 242 -2.61 7.19 -13.72
N TYR A 243 -1.83 7.95 -14.48
CA TYR A 243 -0.46 8.30 -14.10
C TYR A 243 -0.40 9.67 -13.44
N SER A 244 0.46 9.80 -12.43
CA SER A 244 0.95 11.10 -11.99
C SER A 244 1.69 11.76 -13.13
N LYS A 245 1.55 13.08 -13.23
CA LYS A 245 2.38 13.85 -14.15
C LYS A 245 3.81 13.73 -13.66
N ILE A 246 4.69 13.19 -14.50
CA ILE A 246 6.11 13.48 -14.42
C ILE A 246 6.20 14.98 -14.74
N SER A 247 6.24 15.83 -13.71
CA SER A 247 6.19 17.28 -13.94
C SER A 247 7.40 17.69 -14.77
N LYS A 248 7.16 18.24 -15.96
CA LYS A 248 8.13 18.78 -16.92
C LYS A 248 8.84 20.08 -16.45
N ASN A 249 8.86 20.36 -15.15
CA ASN A 249 9.69 21.46 -14.64
C ASN A 249 11.05 20.89 -14.23
N TYR A 250 11.84 20.58 -15.25
CA TYR A 250 13.29 20.53 -15.21
C TYR A 250 13.77 21.48 -16.30
#